data_AF-A0A7X6GFU5-F1
#
_entry.id   AF-A0A7X6GFU5-F1
#
_cell.length_a   1.000
_cell.length_b   1.000
_cell.length_c   1.000
_cell.angle_alpha   90.00
_cell.angle_beta   90.00
_cell.angle_gamma   90.00
#
_symmetry.space_group_name_H-M   'P 1'
#
loop_
_entity.id
_entity.type
_entity.pdbx_description
1 polymer ?
#
loop_
_entity_poly.entity_id
_entity_poly.type
_entity_poly.pdbx_seq_one_letter_code
_entity_poly.pdbx_strand_id
1 'polypeptide(L)'
;MRKSLLMLIALLSFAHTGNVFSFENTMLNSKLNINGNTVPYPIFSIFVMPNKAFTVEFVDKNHTGNFQFHHANGEALKTSSNLPAASGSVGKAPILAPKKSGHYVLKTTNKQTGEIATLNVFVMTPLDKVDKAGKLNGYTIGKYPEKPLKNNPIYLPPQGLVEVLPEQTDVRLSPNFTLGQFLSKQQQGFPKFVHLRAGLLLKLEKILHTLNDEGHAVEGLTIMSGYRTPFYNKAIGNVQYSRHVWGGAADFYIDQSPKDGVMDDLNKDGVVNREDAVWLANFISNMSKQGAFGPRIGGLGIYGANAAHGPFVHVDVRGTLARW
;
A
#
# COMPACT_ATOMS: atom_id res chain seq x y z
N MET A 1 -34.47 6.92 -59.13
CA MET A 1 -34.66 7.01 -57.67
C MET A 1 -34.00 5.80 -57.01
N ARG A 2 -32.75 5.93 -56.55
CA ARG A 2 -31.99 4.88 -55.85
C ARG A 2 -32.39 4.89 -54.37
N LYS A 3 -32.90 3.76 -53.86
CA LYS A 3 -33.15 3.54 -52.43
C LYS A 3 -31.86 2.96 -51.83
N SER A 4 -31.20 3.72 -50.97
CA SER A 4 -30.07 3.24 -50.16
C SER A 4 -30.58 2.60 -48.88
N LEU A 5 -30.14 1.37 -48.63
CA LEU A 5 -30.38 0.57 -47.44
C LEU A 5 -29.38 1.00 -46.35
N LEU A 6 -29.85 1.64 -45.27
CA LEU A 6 -29.02 1.90 -44.09
C LEU A 6 -29.06 0.67 -43.16
N MET A 7 -27.89 0.04 -43.01
CA MET A 7 -27.65 -1.05 -42.08
C MET A 7 -27.19 -0.45 -40.74
N LEU A 8 -28.02 -0.55 -39.71
CA LEU A 8 -27.71 -0.05 -38.37
C LEU A 8 -26.92 -1.14 -37.62
N ILE A 9 -25.60 -0.96 -37.51
CA ILE A 9 -24.75 -1.80 -36.65
C ILE A 9 -24.82 -1.24 -35.24
N ALA A 10 -25.48 -1.96 -34.34
CA ALA A 10 -25.47 -1.65 -32.92
C ALA A 10 -24.12 -2.01 -32.32
N LEU A 11 -23.28 -1.01 -32.02
CA LEU A 11 -22.13 -1.18 -31.15
C LEU A 11 -22.63 -1.35 -29.70
N LEU A 12 -22.65 -2.59 -29.22
CA LEU A 12 -22.71 -2.88 -27.79
C LEU A 12 -21.37 -2.46 -27.17
N SER A 13 -21.35 -1.27 -26.58
CA SER A 13 -20.30 -0.85 -25.66
C SER A 13 -20.48 -1.63 -24.36
N PHE A 14 -19.61 -2.61 -24.13
CA PHE A 14 -19.42 -3.14 -22.78
C PHE A 14 -18.78 -2.05 -21.94
N ALA A 15 -19.60 -1.27 -21.25
CA ALA A 15 -19.13 -0.48 -20.13
C ALA A 15 -18.59 -1.47 -19.08
N HIS A 16 -17.27 -1.53 -18.94
CA HIS A 16 -16.66 -2.03 -17.72
C HIS A 16 -17.19 -1.14 -16.59
N THR A 17 -18.13 -1.64 -15.81
CA THR A 17 -18.47 -1.05 -14.51
C THR A 17 -17.25 -1.28 -13.63
N GLY A 18 -16.27 -0.39 -13.75
CA GLY A 18 -15.18 -0.28 -12.79
C GLY A 18 -15.83 -0.21 -11.42
N ASN A 19 -15.43 -1.10 -10.50
CA ASN A 19 -15.87 -1.05 -9.13
C ASN A 19 -15.66 0.37 -8.63
N VAL A 20 -16.76 1.07 -8.34
CA VAL A 20 -16.71 2.35 -7.64
C VAL A 20 -16.15 1.99 -6.26
N PHE A 21 -14.87 2.28 -6.03
CA PHE A 21 -14.24 2.11 -4.73
C PHE A 21 -14.92 3.09 -3.77
N SER A 22 -15.90 2.59 -3.02
CA SER A 22 -16.45 3.23 -1.82
C SER A 22 -15.51 2.94 -0.65
N PHE A 23 -15.46 3.85 0.32
CA PHE A 23 -14.73 3.63 1.58
C PHE A 23 -15.15 2.31 2.22
N GLU A 24 -14.18 1.40 2.37
CA GLU A 24 -14.33 0.10 3.02
C GLU A 24 -14.00 0.26 4.50
N ASN A 25 -15.03 0.34 5.34
CA ASN A 25 -14.89 0.60 6.78
C ASN A 25 -14.84 -0.67 7.65
N THR A 26 -14.82 -1.85 7.02
CA THR A 26 -14.90 -3.13 7.73
C THR A 26 -13.64 -3.37 8.56
N MET A 27 -13.84 -3.65 9.86
CA MET A 27 -12.79 -3.97 10.82
C MET A 27 -13.01 -5.37 11.40
N LEU A 28 -11.91 -6.05 11.69
CA LEU A 28 -11.93 -7.30 12.45
C LEU A 28 -12.26 -7.01 13.92
N ASN A 29 -13.23 -7.74 14.46
CA ASN A 29 -13.44 -7.84 15.90
C ASN A 29 -12.24 -8.57 16.53
N SER A 30 -11.77 -9.63 15.87
CA SER A 30 -10.60 -10.42 16.26
C SER A 30 -9.34 -9.94 15.54
N LYS A 31 -8.80 -8.80 15.99
CA LYS A 31 -7.58 -8.21 15.40
C LYS A 31 -6.42 -9.20 15.40
N LEU A 32 -5.61 -9.17 14.34
CA LEU A 32 -4.40 -9.97 14.23
C LEU A 32 -3.18 -9.20 14.75
N ASN A 33 -2.20 -9.91 15.27
CA ASN A 33 -0.84 -9.44 15.47
C ASN A 33 0.04 -10.11 14.41
N ILE A 34 0.62 -9.32 13.51
CA ILE A 34 1.47 -9.80 12.42
C ILE A 34 2.85 -9.17 12.55
N ASN A 35 3.87 -9.98 12.83
CA ASN A 35 5.24 -9.52 13.09
C ASN A 35 5.31 -8.36 14.10
N GLY A 36 4.51 -8.42 15.18
CA GLY A 36 4.44 -7.38 16.21
C GLY A 36 3.53 -6.19 15.89
N ASN A 37 2.89 -6.15 14.70
CA ASN A 37 1.96 -5.09 14.34
C ASN A 37 0.51 -5.55 14.56
N THR A 38 -0.26 -4.76 15.30
CA THR A 38 -1.72 -4.93 15.36
C THR A 38 -2.35 -4.55 14.02
N VAL A 39 -3.01 -5.51 13.39
CA VAL A 39 -3.71 -5.39 12.12
C VAL A 39 -5.20 -5.59 12.37
N PRO A 40 -6.00 -4.52 12.32
CA PRO A 40 -7.43 -4.59 12.56
C PRO A 40 -8.28 -4.83 11.30
N TYR A 41 -7.66 -5.11 10.15
CA TYR A 41 -8.33 -5.14 8.86
C TYR A 41 -8.54 -6.58 8.34
N PRO A 42 -9.68 -6.88 7.68
CA PRO A 42 -9.97 -8.21 7.15
C PRO A 42 -9.10 -8.58 5.95
N ILE A 43 -8.49 -7.58 5.29
CA ILE A 43 -7.47 -7.78 4.26
C ILE A 43 -6.25 -6.94 4.58
N PHE A 44 -5.06 -7.52 4.50
CA PHE A 44 -3.81 -6.81 4.74
C PHE A 44 -2.65 -7.45 4.01
N SER A 45 -1.49 -6.77 3.94
CA SER A 45 -0.30 -7.28 3.25
C SER A 45 0.94 -7.26 4.12
N ILE A 46 1.79 -8.27 3.90
CA ILE A 46 3.16 -8.29 4.40
C ILE A 46 4.15 -8.58 3.29
N PHE A 47 5.38 -8.11 3.52
CA PHE A 47 6.49 -8.19 2.58
C PHE A 47 7.62 -8.94 3.28
N VAL A 48 7.94 -10.15 2.80
CA VAL A 48 8.86 -11.07 3.46
C VAL A 48 9.89 -11.59 2.47
N MET A 49 11.10 -11.89 2.96
CA MET A 49 12.11 -12.54 2.12
C MET A 49 11.84 -14.04 1.96
N PRO A 50 12.30 -14.68 0.88
CA PRO A 50 12.19 -16.12 0.71
C PRO A 50 12.74 -16.90 1.91
N ASN A 51 12.02 -17.95 2.32
CA ASN A 51 12.36 -18.79 3.48
C ASN A 51 12.50 -18.04 4.81
N LYS A 52 11.99 -16.82 4.93
CA LYS A 52 11.93 -16.14 6.24
C LYS A 52 10.63 -16.47 6.95
N ALA A 53 10.76 -16.71 8.24
CA ALA A 53 9.62 -16.89 9.11
C ALA A 53 8.94 -15.55 9.40
N PHE A 54 7.62 -15.56 9.50
CA PHE A 54 6.81 -14.46 10.00
C PHE A 54 5.77 -14.98 10.99
N THR A 55 5.28 -14.13 11.88
CA THR A 55 4.29 -14.50 12.88
C THR A 55 2.92 -13.97 12.50
N VAL A 56 1.89 -14.78 12.76
CA VAL A 56 0.48 -14.40 12.70
C VAL A 56 -0.18 -14.97 13.94
N GLU A 57 -0.73 -14.08 14.76
CA GLU A 57 -1.37 -14.38 16.03
C GLU A 57 -2.68 -13.60 16.14
N PHE A 58 -3.61 -14.03 16.99
CA PHE A 58 -4.67 -13.13 17.44
C PHE A 58 -4.12 -12.21 18.54
N VAL A 59 -4.60 -10.96 18.56
CA VAL A 59 -4.28 -10.01 19.64
C VAL A 59 -4.86 -10.50 20.97
N ASP A 60 -6.14 -10.90 20.96
CA ASP A 60 -6.76 -11.59 22.10
C ASP A 60 -6.19 -13.00 22.21
N LYS A 61 -5.58 -13.32 23.36
CA LYS A 61 -4.93 -14.61 23.60
C LYS A 61 -5.91 -15.75 23.88
N ASN A 62 -7.19 -15.44 24.11
CA ASN A 62 -8.25 -16.44 24.21
C ASN A 62 -8.73 -16.91 22.83
N HIS A 63 -8.44 -16.16 21.77
CA HIS A 63 -8.78 -16.54 20.41
C HIS A 63 -7.81 -17.58 19.85
N THR A 64 -8.38 -18.56 19.15
CA THR A 64 -7.65 -19.61 18.45
C THR A 64 -8.18 -19.74 17.04
N GLY A 65 -7.40 -20.33 16.15
CA GLY A 65 -7.77 -20.37 14.75
C GLY A 65 -6.84 -21.23 13.94
N ASN A 66 -7.23 -21.41 12.68
CA ASN A 66 -6.42 -22.11 11.71
C ASN A 66 -6.03 -21.14 10.59
N PHE A 67 -4.95 -21.45 9.89
CA PHE A 67 -4.58 -20.76 8.66
C PHE A 67 -4.42 -21.75 7.51
N GLN A 68 -4.66 -21.27 6.29
CA GLN A 68 -4.40 -21.95 5.03
C GLN A 68 -3.59 -21.02 4.13
N PHE A 69 -2.50 -21.52 3.57
CA PHE A 69 -1.57 -20.73 2.77
C PHE A 69 -1.53 -21.24 1.33
N HIS A 70 -1.83 -20.38 0.37
CA HIS A 70 -2.01 -20.70 -1.04
C HIS A 70 -1.10 -19.85 -1.93
N HIS A 71 -0.82 -20.36 -3.13
CA HIS A 71 -0.35 -19.51 -4.22
C HIS A 71 -1.46 -18.52 -4.62
N ALA A 72 -1.09 -17.27 -4.91
CA ALA A 72 -2.04 -16.33 -5.51
C ALA A 72 -2.14 -16.62 -7.02
N ASN A 73 -2.81 -17.70 -7.40
CA ASN A 73 -3.40 -17.82 -8.73
C ASN A 73 -4.90 -17.47 -8.61
N GLY A 74 -5.53 -16.99 -9.69
CA GLY A 74 -6.92 -16.51 -9.68
C GLY A 74 -7.95 -17.52 -9.11
N GLU A 75 -7.57 -18.79 -8.99
CA GLU A 75 -8.38 -19.87 -8.40
C GLU A 75 -8.36 -19.92 -6.86
N ALA A 76 -7.28 -19.51 -6.18
CA ALA A 76 -7.21 -19.50 -4.71
C ALA A 76 -8.20 -18.51 -4.06
N LEU A 77 -8.75 -17.59 -4.88
CA LEU A 77 -9.78 -16.65 -4.51
C LEU A 77 -11.21 -17.16 -4.79
N LYS A 78 -11.39 -18.24 -5.58
CA LYS A 78 -12.70 -18.62 -6.13
C LYS A 78 -13.27 -19.98 -5.72
N THR A 79 -12.51 -21.05 -5.41
CA THR A 79 -13.13 -22.35 -5.04
C THR A 79 -12.22 -23.30 -4.25
N SER A 80 -12.85 -24.29 -3.61
CA SER A 80 -12.33 -25.32 -2.68
C SER A 80 -11.36 -26.37 -3.26
N SER A 81 -10.77 -26.15 -4.44
CA SER A 81 -9.95 -27.15 -5.14
C SER A 81 -8.43 -26.96 -4.98
N ASN A 82 -7.97 -25.87 -4.37
CA ASN A 82 -6.53 -25.65 -4.15
C ASN A 82 -6.11 -26.17 -2.78
N LEU A 83 -5.52 -27.38 -2.75
CA LEU A 83 -4.81 -27.89 -1.58
C LEU A 83 -3.84 -26.81 -1.08
N PRO A 84 -3.89 -26.43 0.21
CA PRO A 84 -2.99 -25.40 0.73
C PRO A 84 -1.55 -25.88 0.64
N ALA A 85 -0.65 -24.99 0.23
CA ALA A 85 0.80 -25.23 0.25
C ALA A 85 1.32 -25.43 1.70
N ALA A 86 0.63 -24.80 2.66
CA ALA A 86 0.82 -25.04 4.08
C ALA A 86 -0.47 -24.73 4.85
N SER A 87 -0.72 -25.44 5.95
CA SER A 87 -1.80 -25.11 6.89
C SER A 87 -1.35 -25.37 8.32
N GLY A 88 -2.03 -24.77 9.28
CA GLY A 88 -1.68 -24.92 10.68
C GLY A 88 -2.57 -24.10 11.60
N SER A 89 -2.18 -24.01 12.87
CA SER A 89 -2.86 -23.18 13.86
C SER A 89 -2.22 -21.79 13.95
N VAL A 90 -3.06 -20.76 13.96
CA VAL A 90 -2.62 -19.36 14.17
C VAL A 90 -1.96 -19.26 15.55
N GLY A 91 -0.80 -18.62 15.62
CA GLY A 91 -0.04 -18.36 16.84
C GLY A 91 0.67 -19.54 17.50
N LYS A 92 0.62 -20.76 16.95
CA LYS A 92 1.32 -21.92 17.51
C LYS A 92 2.82 -21.94 17.18
N ALA A 93 3.18 -21.48 15.98
CA ALA A 93 4.55 -21.41 15.50
C ALA A 93 4.67 -20.32 14.42
N PRO A 94 5.87 -19.77 14.19
CA PRO A 94 6.12 -18.92 13.02
C PRO A 94 5.83 -19.67 11.71
N ILE A 95 5.33 -18.93 10.72
CA ILE A 95 4.98 -19.44 9.40
C ILE A 95 6.14 -19.13 8.45
N LEU A 96 6.59 -20.14 7.69
CA LEU A 96 7.69 -19.97 6.76
C LEU A 96 7.19 -19.42 5.42
N ALA A 97 7.78 -18.32 4.95
CA ALA A 97 7.53 -17.80 3.62
C ALA A 97 8.05 -18.78 2.55
N PRO A 98 7.32 -18.97 1.43
CA PRO A 98 7.76 -19.79 0.31
C PRO A 98 9.17 -19.46 -0.19
N LYS A 99 9.86 -20.45 -0.74
CA LYS A 99 11.20 -20.30 -1.33
C LYS A 99 11.21 -19.43 -2.59
N LYS A 100 10.10 -19.45 -3.34
CA LYS A 100 9.98 -18.70 -4.60
C LYS A 100 9.38 -17.33 -4.32
N SER A 101 9.98 -16.29 -4.90
CA SER A 101 9.43 -14.93 -4.88
C SER A 101 8.11 -14.88 -5.65
N GLY A 102 7.18 -14.05 -5.20
CA GLY A 102 5.85 -13.91 -5.79
C GLY A 102 4.78 -13.51 -4.80
N HIS A 103 3.53 -13.52 -5.26
CA HIS A 103 2.35 -13.22 -4.46
C HIS A 103 1.69 -14.52 -3.98
N TYR A 104 1.41 -14.57 -2.68
CA TYR A 104 0.77 -15.68 -2.00
C TYR A 104 -0.35 -15.16 -1.11
N VAL A 105 -1.30 -16.03 -0.76
CA VAL A 105 -2.45 -15.66 0.07
C VAL A 105 -2.54 -16.59 1.27
N LEU A 106 -2.50 -16.02 2.47
CA LEU A 106 -2.75 -16.72 3.72
C LEU A 106 -4.11 -16.32 4.27
N LYS A 107 -5.04 -17.26 4.39
CA LYS A 107 -6.34 -17.04 5.01
C LYS A 107 -6.30 -17.55 6.45
N THR A 108 -6.73 -16.73 7.40
CA THR A 108 -6.93 -17.15 8.80
C THR A 108 -8.42 -17.25 9.08
N THR A 109 -8.82 -18.25 9.85
CA THR A 109 -10.19 -18.38 10.38
C THR A 109 -10.14 -18.44 11.89
N ASN A 110 -10.81 -17.49 12.55
CA ASN A 110 -10.99 -17.49 13.99
C ASN A 110 -12.08 -18.52 14.39
N LYS A 111 -11.80 -19.38 15.36
CA LYS A 111 -12.73 -20.44 15.79
C LYS A 111 -13.87 -19.94 16.67
N GLN A 112 -13.65 -18.84 17.41
CA GLN A 112 -14.62 -18.25 18.32
C GLN A 112 -15.61 -17.35 17.59
N THR A 113 -15.12 -16.52 16.67
CA THR A 113 -15.96 -15.54 15.96
C THR A 113 -16.36 -15.98 14.56
N GLY A 114 -15.69 -16.97 13.98
CA GLY A 114 -15.85 -17.35 12.58
C GLY A 114 -15.24 -16.35 11.59
N GLU A 115 -14.66 -15.25 12.06
CA GLU A 115 -14.09 -14.22 11.19
C GLU A 115 -12.94 -14.76 10.33
N ILE A 116 -12.95 -14.38 9.07
CA ILE A 116 -11.89 -14.69 8.11
C ILE A 116 -11.10 -13.42 7.83
N ALA A 117 -9.77 -13.53 7.91
CA ALA A 117 -8.87 -12.50 7.44
C ALA A 117 -7.97 -13.05 6.33
N THR A 118 -7.71 -12.20 5.33
CA THR A 118 -6.87 -12.52 4.17
C THR A 118 -5.58 -11.71 4.23
N LEU A 119 -4.46 -12.40 4.29
CA LEU A 119 -3.13 -11.81 4.26
C LEU A 119 -2.50 -12.05 2.89
N ASN A 120 -2.26 -10.98 2.15
CA ASN A 120 -1.40 -11.02 0.97
C ASN A 120 0.05 -11.07 1.42
N VAL A 121 0.70 -12.21 1.17
CA VAL A 121 2.10 -12.43 1.49
C VAL A 121 2.91 -12.26 0.21
N PHE A 122 3.56 -11.11 0.07
CA PHE A 122 4.48 -10.85 -1.02
C PHE A 122 5.87 -11.33 -0.63
N VAL A 123 6.28 -12.46 -1.21
CA VAL A 123 7.64 -12.98 -1.08
C VAL A 123 8.53 -12.20 -2.04
N MET A 124 9.40 -11.37 -1.50
CA MET A 124 10.20 -10.42 -2.27
C MET A 124 11.26 -11.11 -3.13
N THR A 125 11.60 -10.47 -4.25
CA THR A 125 12.79 -10.75 -5.04
C THR A 125 14.00 -10.14 -4.32
N PRO A 126 15.04 -10.93 -3.98
CA PRO A 126 16.21 -10.41 -3.30
C PRO A 126 16.90 -9.25 -4.03
N LEU A 127 17.34 -8.24 -3.29
CA LEU A 127 17.99 -7.05 -3.86
C LEU A 127 19.40 -7.37 -4.41
N ASP A 128 20.06 -8.41 -3.88
CA ASP A 128 21.36 -8.89 -4.37
C ASP A 128 21.33 -9.46 -5.81
N LYS A 129 20.13 -9.67 -6.37
CA LYS A 129 19.93 -10.02 -7.78
C LYS A 129 19.97 -8.83 -8.73
N VAL A 130 20.08 -7.60 -8.21
CA VAL A 130 20.30 -6.42 -9.05
C VAL A 130 21.65 -6.58 -9.76
N ASP A 131 21.62 -6.50 -11.08
CA ASP A 131 22.81 -6.68 -11.91
C ASP A 131 23.79 -5.49 -11.80
N LYS A 132 24.97 -5.63 -12.41
CA LYS A 132 25.99 -4.58 -12.42
C LYS A 132 25.54 -3.28 -13.11
N ALA A 133 24.50 -3.34 -13.95
CA ALA A 133 23.89 -2.17 -14.58
C ALA A 133 22.79 -1.52 -13.71
N GLY A 134 22.56 -2.02 -12.48
CA GLY A 134 21.58 -1.48 -11.56
C GLY A 134 20.14 -1.88 -11.91
N LYS A 135 19.95 -3.00 -12.63
CA LYS A 135 18.64 -3.50 -13.06
C LYS A 135 18.28 -4.80 -12.35
N LEU A 136 16.99 -5.00 -12.12
CA LEU A 136 16.41 -6.26 -11.64
C LEU A 136 15.37 -6.73 -12.65
N ASN A 137 15.59 -7.89 -13.27
CA ASN A 137 14.76 -8.39 -14.39
C ASN A 137 14.52 -7.32 -15.48
N GLY A 138 15.57 -6.56 -15.82
CA GLY A 138 15.51 -5.48 -16.82
C GLY A 138 14.95 -4.15 -16.29
N TYR A 139 14.29 -4.11 -15.13
CA TYR A 139 13.76 -2.89 -14.51
C TYR A 139 14.85 -2.11 -13.77
N THR A 140 15.04 -0.82 -14.11
CA THR A 140 16.09 -0.01 -13.50
C THR A 140 15.74 0.34 -12.05
N ILE A 141 16.55 -0.13 -11.09
CA ILE A 141 16.45 0.21 -9.68
C ILE A 141 17.36 1.38 -9.35
N GLY A 142 18.58 1.40 -9.89
CA GLY A 142 19.62 2.34 -9.49
C GLY A 142 20.32 1.93 -8.20
N LYS A 143 21.01 2.88 -7.55
CA LYS A 143 21.91 2.59 -6.42
C LYS A 143 21.42 3.27 -5.13
N TYR A 144 21.26 2.47 -4.07
CA TYR A 144 21.06 2.99 -2.72
C TYR A 144 22.36 3.62 -2.19
N PRO A 145 22.28 4.62 -1.29
CA PRO A 145 23.48 5.18 -0.65
C PRO A 145 24.29 4.10 0.08
N GLU A 146 25.62 4.19 0.00
CA GLU A 146 26.52 3.20 0.61
C GLU A 146 26.50 3.24 2.13
N LYS A 147 26.30 4.41 2.71
CA LYS A 147 26.23 4.62 4.16
C LYS A 147 24.80 5.01 4.53
N PRO A 148 24.21 4.41 5.58
CA PRO A 148 22.94 4.89 6.10
C PRO A 148 23.07 6.32 6.64
N LEU A 149 22.05 7.15 6.43
CA LEU A 149 22.02 8.53 6.91
C LEU A 149 22.21 8.55 8.43
N LYS A 150 23.26 9.24 8.90
CA LYS A 150 23.61 9.34 10.33
C LYS A 150 23.69 7.97 11.03
N ASN A 151 24.16 6.95 10.33
CA ASN A 151 24.23 5.56 10.82
C ASN A 151 22.88 4.95 11.26
N ASN A 152 21.75 5.54 10.87
CA ASN A 152 20.44 5.04 11.26
C ASN A 152 20.04 3.81 10.40
N PRO A 153 19.80 2.63 11.01
CA PRO A 153 19.49 1.40 10.30
C PRO A 153 18.26 1.47 9.37
N ILE A 154 17.35 2.43 9.60
CA ILE A 154 16.18 2.61 8.75
C ILE A 154 16.54 3.04 7.30
N TYR A 155 17.78 3.49 7.09
CA TYR A 155 18.34 3.86 5.79
C TYR A 155 19.28 2.79 5.20
N LEU A 156 19.32 1.58 5.77
CA LEU A 156 19.95 0.45 5.10
C LEU A 156 19.13 0.07 3.85
N PRO A 157 19.77 -0.36 2.75
CA PRO A 157 19.05 -0.87 1.59
C PRO A 157 18.06 -1.97 1.99
N PRO A 158 16.88 -2.06 1.35
CA PRO A 158 15.94 -3.13 1.63
C PRO A 158 16.53 -4.48 1.23
N GLN A 159 16.12 -5.54 1.91
CA GLN A 159 16.61 -6.89 1.59
C GLN A 159 16.10 -7.41 0.24
N GLY A 160 14.95 -6.90 -0.21
CA GLY A 160 14.33 -7.29 -1.47
C GLY A 160 13.21 -6.33 -1.87
N LEU A 161 12.69 -6.57 -3.07
CA LEU A 161 11.63 -5.80 -3.70
C LEU A 161 10.51 -6.75 -4.15
N VAL A 162 9.26 -6.32 -4.09
CA VAL A 162 8.13 -7.05 -4.67
C VAL A 162 8.18 -6.86 -6.18
N GLU A 163 8.25 -7.97 -6.92
CA GLU A 163 7.99 -7.98 -8.36
C GLU A 163 6.49 -7.83 -8.58
N VAL A 164 6.11 -6.88 -9.43
CA VAL A 164 4.72 -6.59 -9.78
C VAL A 164 4.57 -6.80 -11.27
N LEU A 165 3.58 -7.60 -11.65
CA LEU A 165 3.14 -7.86 -13.01
C LEU A 165 1.91 -6.98 -13.35
N PRO A 166 1.59 -6.77 -14.63
CA PRO A 166 0.46 -5.93 -15.04
C PRO A 166 -0.86 -6.30 -14.35
N GLU A 167 -1.15 -7.60 -14.23
CA GLU A 167 -2.38 -8.14 -13.63
C GLU A 167 -2.46 -7.99 -12.10
N GLN A 168 -1.38 -7.54 -11.45
CA GLN A 168 -1.29 -7.43 -9.99
C GLN A 168 -1.54 -6.01 -9.48
N THR A 169 -1.72 -5.01 -10.35
CA THR A 169 -1.92 -3.61 -9.94
C THR A 169 -3.14 -3.42 -9.06
N ASP A 170 -4.18 -4.22 -9.28
CA ASP A 170 -5.46 -4.09 -8.57
C ASP A 170 -5.54 -4.96 -7.31
N VAL A 171 -4.45 -5.67 -6.97
CA VAL A 171 -4.38 -6.43 -5.72
C VAL A 171 -4.50 -5.45 -4.54
N ARG A 172 -5.56 -5.60 -3.75
CA ARG A 172 -5.77 -4.85 -2.51
C ARG A 172 -4.65 -5.17 -1.53
N LEU A 173 -3.90 -4.15 -1.11
CA LEU A 173 -2.88 -4.23 -0.08
C LEU A 173 -3.48 -4.21 1.33
N SER A 174 -4.53 -3.43 1.49
CA SER A 174 -5.40 -3.27 2.66
C SER A 174 -6.80 -2.85 2.15
N PRO A 175 -7.82 -2.63 3.01
CA PRO A 175 -9.19 -2.42 2.52
C PRO A 175 -9.33 -1.32 1.45
N ASN A 176 -8.62 -0.20 1.63
CA ASN A 176 -8.78 1.01 0.80
C ASN A 176 -7.58 1.31 -0.11
N PHE A 177 -6.59 0.41 -0.18
CA PHE A 177 -5.36 0.63 -0.95
C PHE A 177 -5.00 -0.57 -1.83
N THR A 178 -4.56 -0.32 -3.06
CA THR A 178 -4.10 -1.33 -4.03
C THR A 178 -2.61 -1.23 -4.31
N LEU A 179 -2.00 -2.30 -4.82
CA LEU A 179 -0.58 -2.38 -5.10
C LEU A 179 -0.13 -1.35 -6.16
N GLY A 180 -0.96 -1.12 -7.17
CA GLY A 180 -0.73 -0.20 -8.27
C GLY A 180 -0.53 1.25 -7.83
N GLN A 181 -1.26 1.69 -6.80
CA GLN A 181 -1.18 3.05 -6.25
C GLN A 181 0.22 3.41 -5.73
N PHE A 182 1.03 2.41 -5.36
CA PHE A 182 2.35 2.64 -4.78
C PHE A 182 3.51 2.43 -5.75
N LEU A 183 3.24 2.09 -7.01
CA LEU A 183 4.28 1.84 -8.00
C LEU A 183 5.05 3.13 -8.32
N SER A 184 6.34 2.94 -8.64
CA SER A 184 7.16 4.04 -9.15
C SER A 184 6.58 4.57 -10.46
N LYS A 185 6.47 5.90 -10.55
CA LYS A 185 6.06 6.65 -11.76
C LYS A 185 7.15 6.68 -12.85
N GLN A 186 8.25 5.95 -12.64
CA GLN A 186 9.26 5.69 -13.66
C GLN A 186 8.62 5.16 -14.95
N GLN A 187 8.94 5.80 -16.07
CA GLN A 187 8.46 5.47 -17.41
C GLN A 187 9.22 4.25 -17.96
N GLN A 188 8.90 3.08 -17.42
CA GLN A 188 9.40 1.79 -17.87
C GLN A 188 8.31 0.72 -17.72
N GLY A 189 8.27 -0.22 -18.67
CA GLY A 189 7.32 -1.33 -18.67
C GLY A 189 7.50 -2.31 -17.51
N PHE A 190 6.58 -3.27 -17.44
CA PHE A 190 6.58 -4.36 -16.47
C PHE A 190 7.63 -5.44 -16.82
N PRO A 191 8.10 -6.26 -15.84
CA PRO A 191 7.76 -6.18 -14.42
C PRO A 191 8.26 -4.89 -13.76
N LYS A 192 7.48 -4.35 -12.84
CA LYS A 192 7.89 -3.24 -11.98
C LYS A 192 8.30 -3.77 -10.62
N PHE A 193 9.10 -3.01 -9.88
CA PHE A 193 9.53 -3.38 -8.55
C PHE A 193 9.17 -2.32 -7.52
N VAL A 194 8.65 -2.76 -6.38
CA VAL A 194 8.21 -1.89 -5.29
C VAL A 194 8.76 -2.39 -3.96
N HIS A 195 9.23 -1.49 -3.11
CA HIS A 195 9.44 -1.78 -1.70
C HIS A 195 8.36 -1.06 -0.90
N LEU A 196 7.71 -1.75 0.03
CA LEU A 196 6.71 -1.17 0.92
C LEU A 196 6.91 -1.65 2.35
N ARG A 197 6.57 -0.77 3.29
CA ARG A 197 6.52 -1.09 4.72
C ARG A 197 5.07 -1.20 5.13
N ALA A 198 4.68 -2.33 5.73
CA ALA A 198 3.33 -2.55 6.25
C ALA A 198 2.84 -1.42 7.18
N GLY A 199 3.75 -0.82 7.95
CA GLY A 199 3.42 0.34 8.79
C GLY A 199 2.88 1.54 8.02
N LEU A 200 3.28 1.77 6.76
CA LEU A 200 2.73 2.84 5.94
C LEU A 200 1.24 2.59 5.64
N LEU A 201 0.89 1.36 5.26
CA LEU A 201 -0.50 0.97 5.00
C LEU A 201 -1.38 1.17 6.24
N LEU A 202 -0.92 0.70 7.40
CA LEU A 202 -1.63 0.91 8.67
C LEU A 202 -1.84 2.39 9.00
N LYS A 203 -0.85 3.24 8.69
CA LYS A 203 -0.93 4.67 8.93
C LYS A 203 -1.94 5.35 7.99
N LEU A 204 -1.91 5.02 6.70
CA LEU A 204 -2.82 5.59 5.71
C LEU A 204 -4.28 5.15 5.97
N GLU A 205 -4.51 3.87 6.26
CA GLU A 205 -5.85 3.39 6.66
C GLU A 205 -6.32 4.09 7.93
N LYS A 206 -5.44 4.28 8.92
CA LYS A 206 -5.83 4.99 10.15
C LYS A 206 -6.17 6.45 9.89
N ILE A 207 -5.47 7.14 8.99
CA ILE A 207 -5.81 8.51 8.56
C ILE A 207 -7.20 8.53 7.92
N LEU A 208 -7.44 7.66 6.93
CA LEU A 208 -8.72 7.58 6.22
C LEU A 208 -9.90 7.26 7.15
N HIS A 209 -9.74 6.26 8.03
CA HIS A 209 -10.75 5.94 9.03
C HIS A 209 -11.02 7.11 9.96
N THR A 210 -9.97 7.78 10.46
CA THR A 210 -10.16 8.89 11.42
C THR A 210 -10.81 10.10 10.77
N LEU A 211 -10.52 10.38 9.48
CA LEU A 211 -11.25 11.40 8.72
C LEU A 211 -12.75 11.10 8.70
N ASN A 212 -13.14 9.87 8.35
CA ASN A 212 -14.55 9.47 8.31
C ASN A 212 -15.20 9.42 9.70
N ASP A 213 -14.48 8.92 10.72
CA ASP A 213 -14.95 8.88 12.12
C ASP A 213 -15.23 10.30 12.66
N GLU A 214 -14.47 11.32 12.20
CA GLU A 214 -14.64 12.73 12.56
C GLU A 214 -15.60 13.49 11.61
N GLY A 215 -16.32 12.78 10.74
CA GLY A 215 -17.39 13.35 9.91
C GLY A 215 -16.93 13.93 8.56
N HIS A 216 -15.70 13.66 8.14
CA HIS A 216 -15.23 13.97 6.79
C HIS A 216 -15.52 12.79 5.86
N ALA A 217 -16.56 12.91 5.04
CA ALA A 217 -16.94 11.89 4.07
C ALA A 217 -15.88 11.78 2.95
N VAL A 218 -14.93 10.86 3.12
CA VAL A 218 -13.79 10.66 2.21
C VAL A 218 -13.77 9.20 1.78
N GLU A 219 -13.98 8.92 0.49
CA GLU A 219 -14.01 7.55 -0.02
C GLU A 219 -12.62 6.90 -0.06
N GLY A 220 -11.58 7.71 -0.24
CA GLY A 220 -10.21 7.23 -0.32
C GLY A 220 -9.19 8.37 -0.33
N LEU A 221 -7.91 7.98 -0.20
CA LEU A 221 -6.79 8.91 -0.33
C LEU A 221 -6.14 8.72 -1.70
N THR A 222 -6.03 9.79 -2.49
CA THR A 222 -5.33 9.74 -3.78
C THR A 222 -3.83 9.71 -3.55
N ILE A 223 -3.21 8.54 -3.78
CA ILE A 223 -1.76 8.37 -3.66
C ILE A 223 -1.08 8.99 -4.88
N MET A 224 -0.60 10.22 -4.71
CA MET A 224 0.15 10.94 -5.74
C MET A 224 1.53 10.31 -5.96
N SER A 225 2.18 9.84 -4.90
CA SER A 225 3.49 9.20 -5.00
C SER A 225 3.72 8.20 -3.87
N GLY A 226 3.89 6.92 -4.21
CA GLY A 226 4.31 5.87 -3.28
C GLY A 226 5.81 5.62 -3.33
N TYR A 227 6.21 4.37 -3.59
CA TYR A 227 7.63 4.02 -3.68
C TYR A 227 8.31 4.69 -4.88
N ARG A 228 9.58 5.06 -4.69
CA ARG A 228 10.45 5.54 -5.78
C ARG A 228 11.69 4.66 -5.81
N THR A 229 12.06 4.16 -6.98
CA THR A 229 13.39 3.55 -7.13
C THR A 229 14.47 4.62 -6.86
N PRO A 230 15.67 4.25 -6.37
CA PRO A 230 16.78 5.18 -6.28
C PRO A 230 17.05 5.93 -7.60
N PHE A 231 16.95 5.23 -8.73
CA PHE A 231 17.05 5.81 -10.07
C PHE A 231 16.01 6.90 -10.32
N TYR A 232 14.72 6.58 -10.14
CA TYR A 232 13.63 7.51 -10.42
C TYR A 232 13.66 8.71 -9.47
N ASN A 233 13.93 8.49 -8.19
CA ASN A 233 14.04 9.57 -7.20
C ASN A 233 15.14 10.57 -7.60
N LYS A 234 16.29 10.09 -8.07
CA LYS A 234 17.36 10.96 -8.58
C LYS A 234 16.94 11.67 -9.87
N ALA A 235 16.27 10.98 -10.79
CA ALA A 235 15.86 11.53 -12.08
C ALA A 235 14.90 12.73 -11.95
N ILE A 236 14.08 12.76 -10.90
CA ILE A 236 13.18 13.88 -10.59
C ILE A 236 13.81 14.93 -9.64
N GLY A 237 15.13 14.91 -9.46
CA GLY A 237 15.86 15.92 -8.67
C GLY A 237 15.68 15.82 -7.15
N ASN A 238 15.11 14.72 -6.63
CA ASN A 238 14.88 14.57 -5.20
C ASN A 238 16.13 14.13 -4.43
N VAL A 239 16.15 14.45 -3.12
CA VAL A 239 17.23 14.06 -2.22
C VAL A 239 17.35 12.54 -2.06
N GLN A 240 18.58 12.03 -2.01
CA GLN A 240 18.87 10.59 -2.00
C GLN A 240 18.32 9.84 -0.78
N TYR A 241 18.15 10.52 0.37
CA TYR A 241 17.62 9.93 1.62
C TYR A 241 16.11 10.16 1.80
N SER A 242 15.38 10.43 0.72
CA SER A 242 13.91 10.50 0.75
C SER A 242 13.31 9.18 1.23
N ARG A 243 12.31 9.23 2.12
CA ARG A 243 11.68 8.03 2.68
C ARG A 243 10.86 7.23 1.66
N HIS A 244 10.51 7.81 0.50
CA HIS A 244 9.90 7.09 -0.62
C HIS A 244 10.80 5.97 -1.15
N VAL A 245 12.12 6.18 -1.11
CA VAL A 245 13.12 5.20 -1.58
C VAL A 245 13.21 3.97 -0.67
N TRP A 246 12.73 4.07 0.58
CA TRP A 246 12.67 2.96 1.53
C TRP A 246 11.23 2.47 1.79
N GLY A 247 10.30 2.75 0.87
CA GLY A 247 8.95 2.18 0.88
C GLY A 247 8.09 2.58 2.08
N GLY A 248 8.49 3.60 2.81
CA GLY A 248 7.88 4.01 4.07
C GLY A 248 7.20 5.36 3.99
N ALA A 249 7.00 5.91 2.79
CA ALA A 249 6.40 7.22 2.59
C ALA A 249 5.35 7.22 1.49
N ALA A 250 4.40 8.14 1.61
CA ALA A 250 3.41 8.45 0.60
C ALA A 250 3.19 9.97 0.55
N ASP A 251 3.06 10.49 -0.66
CA ASP A 251 2.52 11.81 -0.94
C ASP A 251 1.07 11.59 -1.40
N PHE A 252 0.11 12.26 -0.77
CA PHE A 252 -1.31 12.05 -1.05
C PHE A 252 -2.16 13.30 -0.81
N TYR A 253 -3.38 13.27 -1.35
CA TYR A 253 -4.40 14.29 -1.17
C TYR A 253 -5.80 13.65 -1.15
N ILE A 254 -6.80 14.44 -0.76
CA ILE A 254 -8.22 14.08 -0.79
C ILE A 254 -8.82 14.72 -2.05
N ASP A 255 -9.50 13.92 -2.87
CA ASP A 255 -10.07 14.29 -4.17
C ASP A 255 -11.42 13.57 -4.29
N GLN A 256 -12.44 14.16 -3.70
CA GLN A 256 -13.73 13.54 -3.46
C GLN A 256 -14.85 14.24 -4.25
N SER A 257 -14.87 15.58 -4.32
CA SER A 257 -15.99 16.29 -4.91
C SER A 257 -15.62 17.69 -5.43
N PRO A 258 -15.45 17.86 -6.75
CA PRO A 258 -15.46 16.83 -7.80
C PRO A 258 -14.20 15.96 -7.75
N LYS A 259 -14.27 14.73 -8.30
CA LYS A 259 -13.08 13.89 -8.51
C LYS A 259 -12.32 14.33 -9.76
N ASP A 260 -11.54 15.40 -9.67
CA ASP A 260 -10.91 16.07 -10.82
C ASP A 260 -9.38 15.92 -10.86
N GLY A 261 -8.80 15.16 -9.92
CA GLY A 261 -7.37 14.92 -9.85
C GLY A 261 -6.60 15.99 -9.08
N VAL A 262 -7.27 16.94 -8.45
CA VAL A 262 -6.69 17.97 -7.58
C VAL A 262 -7.21 17.76 -6.15
N MET A 263 -6.52 18.31 -5.15
CA MET A 263 -7.02 18.30 -3.77
C MET A 263 -8.34 19.09 -3.68
N ASP A 264 -9.29 18.62 -2.87
CA ASP A 264 -10.50 19.38 -2.53
C ASP A 264 -10.17 20.64 -1.69
N ASP A 265 -11.10 21.60 -1.65
CA ASP A 265 -11.09 22.72 -0.69
C ASP A 265 -11.46 22.21 0.72
N LEU A 266 -10.44 21.78 1.46
CA LEU A 266 -10.57 21.15 2.78
C LEU A 266 -10.82 22.17 3.88
N ASN A 267 -10.28 23.39 3.75
CA ASN A 267 -10.48 24.45 4.72
C ASN A 267 -11.80 25.23 4.51
N LYS A 268 -12.47 25.03 3.36
CA LYS A 268 -13.75 25.61 2.97
C LYS A 268 -13.69 27.14 2.77
N ASP A 269 -12.56 27.65 2.27
CA ASP A 269 -12.37 29.07 1.96
C ASP A 269 -12.73 29.43 0.51
N GLY A 270 -13.07 28.44 -0.32
CA GLY A 270 -13.43 28.58 -1.72
C GLY A 270 -12.24 28.53 -2.68
N VAL A 271 -11.01 28.29 -2.20
CA VAL A 271 -9.78 28.33 -3.00
C VAL A 271 -8.89 27.13 -2.70
N VAL A 272 -8.78 26.21 -3.67
CA VAL A 272 -7.84 25.08 -3.57
C VAL A 272 -6.38 25.56 -3.63
N ASN A 273 -5.68 25.52 -2.50
CA ASN A 273 -4.32 26.02 -2.36
C ASN A 273 -3.51 25.31 -1.24
N ARG A 274 -2.36 25.88 -0.87
CA ARG A 274 -1.48 25.29 0.16
C ARG A 274 -2.19 25.16 1.52
N GLU A 275 -3.14 26.03 1.84
CA GLU A 275 -3.87 26.02 3.11
C GLU A 275 -4.75 24.77 3.29
N ASP A 276 -5.18 24.12 2.21
CA ASP A 276 -5.85 22.80 2.29
C ASP A 276 -4.88 21.71 2.74
N ALA A 277 -3.65 21.73 2.21
CA ALA A 277 -2.60 20.84 2.69
C ALA A 277 -2.19 21.17 4.13
N VAL A 278 -2.23 22.43 4.55
CA VAL A 278 -2.04 22.83 5.97
C VAL A 278 -3.15 22.26 6.84
N TRP A 279 -4.41 22.34 6.41
CA TRP A 279 -5.55 21.77 7.12
C TRP A 279 -5.37 20.26 7.34
N LEU A 280 -5.08 19.52 6.27
CA LEU A 280 -4.88 18.07 6.33
C LEU A 280 -3.65 17.69 7.16
N ALA A 281 -2.57 18.45 7.06
CA ALA A 281 -1.39 18.24 7.90
C ALA A 281 -1.69 18.50 9.38
N ASN A 282 -2.45 19.54 9.71
CA ASN A 282 -2.86 19.83 11.09
C ASN A 282 -3.73 18.70 11.65
N PHE A 283 -4.67 18.17 10.86
CA PHE A 283 -5.45 16.98 11.20
C PHE A 283 -4.54 15.79 11.58
N ILE A 284 -3.61 15.42 10.70
CA ILE A 284 -2.66 14.31 10.91
C ILE A 284 -1.70 14.59 12.09
N SER A 285 -1.33 15.86 12.30
CA SER A 285 -0.48 16.29 13.41
C SER A 285 -1.21 16.10 14.74
N ASN A 286 -2.51 16.41 14.81
CA ASN A 286 -3.33 16.18 16.00
C ASN A 286 -3.48 14.69 16.31
N MET A 287 -3.72 13.85 15.30
CA MET A 287 -3.67 12.38 15.46
C MET A 287 -2.32 11.91 16.03
N SER A 288 -1.22 12.50 15.56
CA SER A 288 0.13 12.18 16.06
C SER A 288 0.29 12.53 17.55
N LYS A 289 -0.18 13.72 17.97
CA LYS A 289 -0.14 14.18 19.38
C LYS A 289 -0.95 13.26 20.30
N GLN A 290 -2.05 12.72 19.79
CA GLN A 290 -2.92 11.76 20.50
C GLN A 290 -2.35 10.32 20.49
N GLY A 291 -1.18 10.08 19.89
CA GLY A 291 -0.53 8.78 19.88
C GLY A 291 -1.07 7.79 18.84
N ALA A 292 -1.91 8.22 17.89
CA ALA A 292 -2.58 7.34 16.93
C ALA A 292 -1.63 6.46 16.09
N PHE A 293 -0.37 6.89 15.93
CA PHE A 293 0.60 6.20 15.08
C PHE A 293 1.62 5.34 15.84
N GLY A 294 1.77 5.50 17.16
CA GLY A 294 2.78 4.78 17.96
C GLY A 294 4.15 4.71 17.25
N PRO A 295 4.74 3.52 17.03
CA PRO A 295 6.04 3.38 16.37
C PRO A 295 6.03 3.76 14.87
N ARG A 296 4.86 3.93 14.26
CA ARG A 296 4.68 4.39 12.86
C ARG A 296 4.67 5.91 12.75
N ILE A 297 4.96 6.63 13.83
CA ILE A 297 5.17 8.09 13.77
C ILE A 297 6.27 8.41 12.75
N GLY A 298 6.23 9.61 12.16
CA GLY A 298 7.19 9.94 11.12
C GLY A 298 7.11 11.38 10.64
N GLY A 299 7.70 11.59 9.47
CA GLY A 299 7.64 12.82 8.70
C GLY A 299 6.21 13.19 8.33
N LEU A 300 5.97 14.50 8.32
CA LEU A 300 4.77 15.13 7.78
C LEU A 300 5.22 16.40 7.06
N GLY A 301 4.96 16.49 5.77
CA GLY A 301 5.36 17.61 4.93
C GLY A 301 4.17 18.28 4.26
N ILE A 302 4.19 19.61 4.12
CA ILE A 302 3.13 20.40 3.48
C ILE A 302 3.64 20.94 2.14
N TYR A 303 2.93 20.63 1.06
CA TYR A 303 3.31 21.07 -0.28
C TYR A 303 2.16 21.85 -0.92
N GLY A 304 2.49 23.04 -1.42
CA GLY A 304 1.57 23.83 -2.24
C GLY A 304 1.53 23.34 -3.69
N ALA A 305 0.57 23.88 -4.44
CA ALA A 305 0.47 23.63 -5.88
C ALA A 305 1.66 24.20 -6.66
N ASN A 306 1.93 23.61 -7.81
CA ASN A 306 2.82 24.15 -8.84
C ASN A 306 2.29 23.76 -10.24
N ALA A 307 3.07 24.01 -11.28
CA ALA A 307 2.66 23.72 -12.66
C ALA A 307 2.43 22.22 -12.95
N ALA A 308 2.92 21.31 -12.11
CA ALA A 308 2.84 19.86 -12.33
C ALA A 308 1.77 19.17 -11.47
N HIS A 309 1.35 19.76 -10.34
CA HIS A 309 0.39 19.16 -9.42
C HIS A 309 -0.26 20.20 -8.49
N GLY A 310 -1.43 19.84 -7.94
CA GLY A 310 -2.09 20.58 -6.85
C GLY A 310 -1.36 20.47 -5.50
N PRO A 311 -1.96 21.02 -4.43
CA PRO A 311 -1.42 20.88 -3.09
C PRO A 311 -1.56 19.43 -2.59
N PHE A 312 -0.66 19.00 -1.71
CA PHE A 312 -0.66 17.64 -1.15
C PHE A 312 0.09 17.58 0.18
N VAL A 313 -0.10 16.48 0.90
CA VAL A 313 0.68 16.19 2.12
C VAL A 313 1.59 15.00 1.92
N HIS A 314 2.77 15.06 2.54
CA HIS A 314 3.67 13.93 2.67
C HIS A 314 3.48 13.29 4.04
N VAL A 315 3.46 11.96 4.11
CA VAL A 315 3.65 11.23 5.37
C VAL A 315 4.67 10.11 5.21
N ASP A 316 5.38 9.81 6.29
CA ASP A 316 6.16 8.58 6.37
C ASP A 316 6.09 7.91 7.73
N VAL A 317 6.73 6.74 7.82
CA VAL A 317 6.82 5.91 9.04
C VAL A 317 8.28 5.77 9.51
N ARG A 318 9.04 6.87 9.50
CA ARG A 318 10.47 6.86 9.86
C ARG A 318 10.77 6.61 11.35
N GLY A 319 9.75 6.52 12.20
CA GLY A 319 9.85 6.27 13.64
C GLY A 319 10.14 7.51 14.47
N THR A 320 10.38 8.66 13.85
CA THR A 320 10.65 9.94 14.54
C THR A 320 9.96 11.09 13.82
N LEU A 321 9.56 12.11 14.58
CA LEU A 321 8.96 13.32 14.03
C LEU A 321 9.94 14.07 13.11
N ALA A 322 9.42 14.54 11.98
CA ALA A 322 10.05 15.52 11.10
C ALA A 322 8.95 16.34 10.44
N ARG A 323 9.15 17.66 10.28
CA ARG A 323 8.16 18.59 9.74
C ARG A 323 8.82 19.54 8.76
N TRP A 324 8.14 19.85 7.66
CA TRP A 324 8.56 20.82 6.65
C TRP A 324 7.37 21.28 5.81
#